data_AF-A0A931V1D2-F1
#
_entry.id   AF-A0A931V1D2-F1
#
_cell.length_a   1.000
_cell.length_b   1.000
_cell.length_c   1.000
_cell.angle_alpha   90.00
_cell.angle_beta   90.00
_cell.angle_gamma   90.00
#
_symmetry.space_group_name_H-M   'P 1'
#
loop_
_entity.id
_entity.type
_entity.pdbx_description
1 polymer ?
#
loop_
_entity_poly.entity_id
_entity_poly.type
_entity_poly.pdbx_seq_one_letter_code
_entity_poly.pdbx_strand_id
1 'polypeptide(L)'
;MTPPTPPGPPGAPPPYGAPPSHGQPPAAPPGYAQQPPQYGQPQYAQPQYGQPQGQPQYGQPQYAQPQYGQPQFAQQGAQPGAATSMGPGTGRMNKWIYRLFMLLGPMIGGALAAWGAEDSKVTELLYVAPIPIVIGIPFMYVFLFKMWAAIQDGQARTTPGKAIGFLFIPLFNYYWIFQVLPGYATDFNKFVDRHRINAPKLSQGLILAAMFVPGLNVILWWILLGKICDGVNALPTTK
;
A
#
# COMPACT_ATOMS: atom_id res chain seq x y z
N MET A 1 -61.63 23.92 -30.55
CA MET A 1 -60.88 24.81 -29.65
C MET A 1 -59.83 23.96 -28.93
N THR A 2 -58.57 24.32 -29.18
CA THR A 2 -57.26 23.92 -28.63
C THR A 2 -57.10 22.71 -27.68
N PRO A 3 -56.11 21.83 -27.92
CA PRO A 3 -55.68 20.79 -26.97
C PRO A 3 -55.01 21.39 -25.70
N PRO A 4 -54.98 20.66 -24.58
CA PRO A 4 -54.37 21.13 -23.33
C PRO A 4 -52.85 21.26 -23.44
N THR A 5 -52.34 22.35 -22.87
CA THR A 5 -50.92 22.71 -22.80
C THR A 5 -50.13 21.72 -21.94
N PRO A 6 -48.92 21.29 -22.36
CA PRO A 6 -48.08 20.42 -21.56
C PRO A 6 -47.51 21.13 -20.31
N PRO A 7 -47.24 20.39 -19.22
CA PRO A 7 -46.69 20.94 -17.98
C PRO A 7 -45.27 21.48 -18.18
N GLY A 8 -45.00 22.64 -17.57
CA GLY A 8 -43.71 23.33 -17.64
C GLY A 8 -42.55 22.58 -16.99
N PRO A 9 -41.30 22.93 -17.34
CA PRO A 9 -40.12 22.24 -16.86
C PRO A 9 -39.92 22.41 -15.33
N PRO A 10 -39.40 21.39 -14.63
CA PRO A 10 -39.13 21.46 -13.20
C PRO A 10 -38.07 22.53 -12.88
N GLY A 11 -38.31 23.25 -11.78
CA GLY A 11 -37.51 24.38 -11.32
C GLY A 11 -36.05 24.04 -11.02
N ALA A 12 -35.19 25.03 -11.24
CA ALA A 12 -33.74 24.93 -11.02
C ALA A 12 -33.40 24.64 -9.54
N PRO A 13 -32.37 23.82 -9.27
CA PRO A 13 -31.88 23.59 -7.90
C PRO A 13 -31.23 24.86 -7.31
N PRO A 14 -31.28 25.06 -5.99
CA PRO A 14 -30.69 26.22 -5.33
C PRO A 14 -29.16 26.27 -5.50
N PRO A 15 -28.55 27.48 -5.53
CA PRO A 15 -27.13 27.62 -5.81
C PRO A 15 -26.28 27.04 -4.69
N TYR A 16 -25.25 26.27 -5.09
CA TYR A 16 -24.19 25.75 -4.24
C TYR A 16 -23.44 26.89 -3.54
N GLY A 17 -23.19 26.71 -2.24
CA GLY A 17 -22.59 27.70 -1.36
C GLY A 17 -21.20 28.17 -1.79
N ALA A 18 -20.94 29.46 -1.55
CA ALA A 18 -19.64 30.11 -1.70
C ALA A 18 -18.65 29.66 -0.60
N PRO A 19 -17.34 29.57 -0.88
CA PRO A 19 -16.33 29.28 0.14
C PRO A 19 -16.10 30.49 1.09
N PRO A 20 -15.78 30.26 2.38
CA PRO A 20 -15.65 31.34 3.35
C PRO A 20 -14.34 32.15 3.22
N SER A 21 -14.47 33.47 3.10
CA SER A 21 -13.40 34.46 3.12
C SER A 21 -12.79 34.60 4.52
N HIS A 22 -11.45 34.57 4.62
CA HIS A 22 -10.71 34.76 5.87
C HIS A 22 -10.64 36.24 6.26
N GLY A 23 -11.28 36.60 7.38
CA GLY A 23 -11.26 37.95 7.95
C GLY A 23 -10.13 38.17 8.94
N GLN A 24 -9.45 39.31 8.81
CA GLN A 24 -8.47 39.89 9.72
C GLN A 24 -9.12 40.32 11.06
N PRO A 25 -8.47 40.15 12.23
CA PRO A 25 -9.01 40.65 13.50
C PRO A 25 -8.72 42.15 13.73
N PRO A 26 -9.66 42.92 14.34
CA PRO A 26 -9.50 44.35 14.60
C PRO A 26 -8.74 44.70 15.89
N ALA A 27 -8.16 45.90 15.90
CA ALA A 27 -7.34 46.48 16.96
C ALA A 27 -8.13 46.89 18.22
N ALA A 28 -7.48 46.78 19.39
CA ALA A 28 -8.00 47.19 20.71
C ALA A 28 -7.36 48.52 21.21
N PRO A 29 -8.06 49.35 22.02
CA PRO A 29 -7.60 50.67 22.50
C PRO A 29 -6.87 50.63 23.87
N PRO A 30 -6.24 51.76 24.31
CA PRO A 30 -5.10 51.75 25.24
C PRO A 30 -5.42 52.14 26.71
N GLY A 31 -4.58 51.70 27.68
CA GLY A 31 -4.48 52.36 28.99
C GLY A 31 -3.83 51.58 30.16
N TYR A 32 -2.75 52.17 30.69
CA TYR A 32 -2.23 52.16 32.09
C TYR A 32 -1.27 51.05 32.59
N ALA A 33 0.03 51.34 32.41
CA ALA A 33 1.22 51.22 33.29
C ALA A 33 1.28 50.19 34.44
N GLN A 34 2.41 49.46 34.54
CA GLN A 34 3.44 49.54 35.63
C GLN A 34 4.73 48.77 35.21
N GLN A 35 5.92 49.35 35.45
CA GLN A 35 7.26 48.70 35.44
C GLN A 35 7.74 48.50 36.89
N PRO A 36 8.65 47.54 37.18
CA PRO A 36 10.05 47.90 37.50
C PRO A 36 11.08 46.77 37.14
N PRO A 37 12.37 46.82 37.57
CA PRO A 37 13.49 47.56 36.98
C PRO A 37 14.62 46.64 36.41
N GLN A 38 15.37 47.14 35.43
CA GLN A 38 16.49 46.43 34.77
C GLN A 38 17.84 46.87 35.38
N TYR A 39 18.56 45.94 36.03
CA TYR A 39 19.94 46.16 36.49
C TYR A 39 20.93 45.97 35.33
N GLY A 40 21.79 46.96 35.10
CA GLY A 40 22.74 47.01 34.00
C GLY A 40 24.05 46.27 34.23
N GLN A 41 24.80 46.04 33.14
CA GLN A 41 26.23 45.73 33.14
C GLN A 41 26.93 46.28 31.87
N PRO A 42 28.25 46.55 31.93
CA PRO A 42 28.91 47.63 31.20
C PRO A 42 29.50 47.26 29.83
N GLN A 43 29.63 48.29 28.99
CA GLN A 43 30.19 48.27 27.64
C GLN A 43 31.73 48.28 27.69
N TYR A 44 32.38 47.23 27.16
CA TYR A 44 33.83 47.18 26.98
C TYR A 44 34.20 47.37 25.49
N ALA A 45 35.16 48.26 25.25
CA ALA A 45 35.63 48.70 23.95
C ALA A 45 36.38 47.61 23.16
N GLN A 46 36.27 47.66 21.83
CA GLN A 46 37.00 46.83 20.88
C GLN A 46 38.50 47.11 20.87
N PRO A 47 39.32 46.07 20.69
CA PRO A 47 40.60 46.19 20.00
C PRO A 47 40.47 45.70 18.54
N GLN A 48 40.80 46.59 17.59
CA GLN A 48 40.98 46.26 16.18
C GLN A 48 42.35 45.57 16.00
N TYR A 49 42.37 44.29 15.64
CA TYR A 49 43.57 43.56 15.23
C TYR A 49 43.51 43.23 13.74
N GLY A 50 44.58 43.59 13.02
CA GLY A 50 44.69 43.51 11.56
C GLY A 50 44.67 42.10 10.98
N GLN A 51 44.27 42.00 9.72
CA GLN A 51 44.31 40.75 8.93
C GLN A 51 45.74 40.25 8.76
N PRO A 52 46.03 38.97 9.09
CA PRO A 52 47.13 38.24 8.52
C PRO A 52 46.67 37.59 7.22
N GLN A 53 47.29 38.02 6.12
CA GLN A 53 47.14 37.46 4.79
C GLN A 53 47.87 36.10 4.74
N GLY A 54 47.09 35.00 4.67
CA GLY A 54 47.53 33.67 4.23
C GLY A 54 48.10 32.71 5.28
N GLN A 55 47.50 31.50 5.40
CA GLN A 55 48.15 30.22 5.78
C GLN A 55 47.18 29.02 5.64
N PRO A 56 47.65 27.74 5.63
CA PRO A 56 47.41 26.75 4.57
C PRO A 56 46.18 25.84 4.78
N GLN A 57 45.71 25.26 3.67
CA GLN A 57 44.64 24.26 3.61
C GLN A 57 45.07 22.94 4.29
N TYR A 58 44.66 22.75 5.55
CA TYR A 58 44.75 21.47 6.24
C TYR A 58 43.63 20.53 5.76
N GLY A 59 44.01 19.41 5.14
CA GLY A 59 43.08 18.35 4.76
C GLY A 59 42.45 17.71 6.00
N GLN A 60 41.13 17.50 5.98
CA GLN A 60 40.46 16.74 7.03
C GLN A 60 40.77 15.24 6.87
N PRO A 61 41.11 14.52 7.96
CA PRO A 61 41.04 13.07 7.94
C PRO A 61 39.57 12.64 7.90
N GLN A 62 39.21 11.92 6.85
CA GLN A 62 37.90 11.28 6.70
C GLN A 62 37.83 10.11 7.70
N TYR A 63 37.10 10.29 8.80
CA TYR A 63 36.81 9.20 9.73
C TYR A 63 35.98 8.13 9.00
N ALA A 64 36.61 7.00 8.69
CA ALA A 64 35.91 5.80 8.26
C ALA A 64 35.02 5.31 9.42
N GLN A 65 33.69 5.41 9.26
CA GLN A 65 32.79 4.65 10.12
C GLN A 65 32.94 3.15 9.78
N PRO A 66 33.05 2.26 10.77
CA PRO A 66 32.95 0.83 10.53
C PRO A 66 31.52 0.50 10.05
N GLN A 67 31.43 0.08 8.79
CA GLN A 67 30.20 -0.45 8.20
C GLN A 67 29.92 -1.81 8.86
N TYR A 68 29.04 -1.82 9.86
CA TYR A 68 28.47 -3.08 10.38
C TYR A 68 27.79 -3.79 9.20
N GLY A 69 28.35 -4.94 8.82
CA GLY A 69 27.90 -5.73 7.67
C GLY A 69 26.43 -6.10 7.80
N GLN A 70 25.60 -5.54 6.90
CA GLN A 70 24.32 -6.16 6.59
C GLN A 70 24.59 -7.43 5.76
N PRO A 71 23.90 -8.55 6.03
CA PRO A 71 23.95 -9.70 5.14
C PRO A 71 23.40 -9.30 3.76
N GLN A 72 24.25 -9.35 2.73
CA GLN A 72 23.85 -9.26 1.32
C GLN A 72 23.06 -10.52 0.92
N PHE A 73 21.83 -10.66 1.40
CA PHE A 73 20.84 -11.48 0.73
C PHE A 73 19.97 -10.55 -0.13
N ALA A 74 20.08 -10.72 -1.45
CA ALA A 74 19.29 -10.06 -2.51
C ALA A 74 19.75 -8.65 -2.99
N GLN A 75 20.96 -8.56 -3.56
CA GLN A 75 21.31 -7.50 -4.53
C GLN A 75 21.87 -8.02 -5.86
N GLN A 76 21.76 -9.33 -6.15
CA GLN A 76 21.99 -9.85 -7.50
C GLN A 76 20.65 -10.00 -8.21
N GLY A 77 20.29 -8.98 -9.00
CA GLY A 77 19.10 -9.00 -9.86
C GLY A 77 18.62 -7.63 -10.32
N ALA A 78 19.04 -6.54 -9.68
CA ALA A 78 18.73 -5.19 -10.14
C ALA A 78 19.79 -4.72 -11.14
N GLN A 79 19.69 -5.17 -12.39
CA GLN A 79 20.33 -4.47 -13.50
C GLN A 79 19.57 -3.15 -13.76
N PRO A 80 20.22 -1.97 -13.65
CA PRO A 80 19.64 -0.72 -14.09
C PRO A 80 19.77 -0.67 -15.62
N GLY A 81 18.74 -1.14 -16.32
CA GLY A 81 18.73 -1.19 -17.78
C GLY A 81 17.54 -1.89 -18.43
N ALA A 82 16.74 -2.67 -17.69
CA ALA A 82 15.58 -3.38 -18.22
C ALA A 82 14.25 -2.64 -17.97
N ALA A 83 14.16 -1.39 -18.41
CA ALA A 83 12.88 -0.68 -18.51
C ALA A 83 12.11 -1.03 -19.82
N THR A 84 12.54 -2.08 -20.52
CA THR A 84 11.96 -2.57 -21.78
C THR A 84 11.91 -4.09 -21.80
N SER A 85 11.10 -4.66 -20.92
CA SER A 85 10.25 -5.80 -21.28
C SER A 85 9.24 -6.04 -20.17
N MET A 86 7.97 -5.90 -20.54
CA MET A 86 6.85 -6.54 -19.87
C MET A 86 7.28 -7.96 -19.51
N GLY A 87 7.29 -8.29 -18.21
CA GLY A 87 7.98 -9.48 -17.67
C GLY A 87 7.56 -10.79 -18.36
N PRO A 88 8.39 -11.84 -18.26
CA PRO A 88 8.12 -13.12 -18.91
C PRO A 88 6.72 -13.62 -18.55
N GLY A 89 5.94 -13.87 -19.60
CA GLY A 89 4.49 -14.12 -19.62
C GLY A 89 3.87 -14.48 -18.27
N THR A 90 3.13 -13.55 -17.68
CA THR A 90 2.11 -13.92 -16.70
C THR A 90 0.97 -14.61 -17.45
N GLY A 91 1.18 -15.87 -17.82
CA GLY A 91 0.18 -16.70 -18.48
C GLY A 91 -1.12 -16.68 -17.67
N ARG A 92 -2.24 -16.81 -18.37
CA ARG A 92 -3.61 -16.72 -17.80
C ARG A 92 -3.69 -17.33 -16.40
N MET A 93 -4.21 -16.55 -15.46
CA MET A 93 -4.50 -16.98 -14.10
C MET A 93 -5.78 -17.80 -14.07
N ASN A 94 -5.67 -19.08 -13.74
CA ASN A 94 -6.82 -19.94 -13.50
C ASN A 94 -7.37 -19.71 -12.09
N LYS A 95 -8.53 -19.05 -11.99
CA LYS A 95 -9.24 -18.78 -10.73
C LYS A 95 -9.50 -20.04 -9.90
N TRP A 96 -9.85 -21.14 -10.56
CA TRP A 96 -10.25 -22.37 -9.87
C TRP A 96 -9.08 -23.02 -9.14
N ILE A 97 -7.87 -22.94 -9.72
CA ILE A 97 -6.66 -23.42 -9.05
C ILE A 97 -6.44 -22.65 -7.74
N TYR A 98 -6.47 -21.31 -7.77
CA TYR A 98 -6.25 -20.53 -6.55
C TYR A 98 -7.37 -20.72 -5.53
N ARG A 99 -8.62 -20.78 -5.95
CA ARG A 99 -9.75 -21.05 -5.04
C ARG A 99 -9.64 -22.43 -4.39
N LEU A 100 -9.32 -23.46 -5.18
CA LEU A 100 -9.16 -24.82 -4.68
C LEU A 100 -8.04 -24.88 -3.64
N PHE A 101 -6.82 -24.45 -4.00
CA PHE A 101 -5.67 -24.63 -3.13
C PHE A 101 -5.61 -23.63 -1.96
N MET A 102 -6.16 -22.42 -2.11
CA MET A 102 -6.10 -21.42 -1.04
C MET A 102 -7.32 -21.44 -0.10
N LEU A 103 -8.49 -21.95 -0.54
CA LEU A 103 -9.73 -21.89 0.25
C LEU A 103 -10.23 -23.24 0.74
N LEU A 104 -9.80 -24.37 0.15
CA LEU A 104 -10.27 -25.70 0.58
C LEU A 104 -9.94 -25.99 2.04
N GLY A 105 -8.70 -25.71 2.48
CA GLY A 105 -8.27 -25.91 3.87
C GLY A 105 -9.12 -25.14 4.88
N PRO A 106 -9.23 -23.80 4.75
CA PRO A 106 -10.08 -23.00 5.63
C PRO A 106 -11.56 -23.41 5.61
N MET A 107 -12.09 -23.83 4.45
CA MET A 107 -13.47 -24.31 4.35
C MET A 107 -13.70 -25.61 5.11
N ILE A 108 -12.83 -26.61 4.91
CA ILE A 108 -12.92 -27.90 5.61
C ILE A 108 -12.71 -27.70 7.11
N GLY A 109 -11.65 -26.98 7.50
CA GLY A 109 -11.35 -26.72 8.91
C GLY A 109 -12.48 -25.95 9.61
N GLY A 110 -13.02 -24.91 8.97
CA GLY A 110 -14.15 -24.14 9.50
C GLY A 110 -15.43 -24.97 9.62
N ALA A 111 -15.73 -25.81 8.63
CA ALA A 111 -16.90 -26.69 8.66
C ALA A 111 -16.79 -27.77 9.76
N LEU A 112 -15.61 -28.40 9.90
CA LEU A 112 -15.36 -29.38 10.96
C LEU A 112 -15.48 -28.75 12.35
N ALA A 113 -14.89 -27.56 12.54
CA ALA A 113 -14.98 -26.83 13.80
C ALA A 113 -16.43 -26.44 14.14
N ALA A 114 -17.21 -26.01 13.15
CA ALA A 114 -18.61 -25.64 13.36
C ALA A 114 -19.51 -26.85 13.62
N TRP A 115 -19.24 -28.00 13.01
CA TRP A 115 -20.08 -29.19 13.14
C TRP A 115 -19.87 -29.94 14.46
N GLY A 116 -18.64 -30.08 14.94
CA GLY A 116 -18.38 -31.04 16.00
C GLY A 116 -17.13 -30.80 16.82
N ALA A 117 -16.77 -29.55 17.13
CA ALA A 117 -15.62 -29.27 17.99
C ALA A 117 -15.67 -29.96 19.38
N GLU A 118 -16.84 -30.39 19.85
CA GLU A 118 -17.01 -31.13 21.11
C GLU A 118 -16.81 -32.65 20.94
N ASP A 119 -16.78 -33.18 19.72
CA ASP A 119 -16.51 -34.59 19.45
C ASP A 119 -14.98 -34.84 19.41
N SER A 120 -14.52 -35.77 20.24
CA SER A 120 -13.12 -36.21 20.28
C SER A 120 -12.56 -36.63 18.91
N LYS A 121 -13.35 -37.30 18.05
CA LYS A 121 -12.92 -37.74 16.72
C LYS A 121 -12.77 -36.56 15.76
N VAL A 122 -13.65 -35.57 15.85
CA VAL A 122 -13.56 -34.35 15.05
C VAL A 122 -12.38 -33.50 15.53
N THR A 123 -12.13 -33.47 16.84
CA THR A 123 -10.95 -32.81 17.42
C THR A 123 -9.65 -33.43 16.90
N GLU A 124 -9.56 -34.75 16.80
CA GLU A 124 -8.42 -35.42 16.15
C GLU A 124 -8.25 -35.01 14.68
N LEU A 125 -9.34 -34.91 13.91
CA LEU A 125 -9.32 -34.43 12.52
C LEU A 125 -8.87 -32.96 12.40
N LEU A 126 -9.17 -32.12 13.39
CA LEU A 126 -8.74 -30.72 13.38
C LEU A 126 -7.22 -30.56 13.47
N TYR A 127 -6.47 -31.53 14.02
CA TYR A 127 -5.00 -31.51 14.00
C TYR A 127 -4.41 -31.69 12.60
N VAL A 128 -5.11 -32.39 11.70
CA VAL A 128 -4.69 -32.60 10.30
C VAL A 128 -5.31 -31.60 9.32
N ALA A 129 -6.35 -30.86 9.74
CA ALA A 129 -7.01 -29.82 8.94
C ALA A 129 -6.07 -28.72 8.40
N PRO A 130 -4.91 -28.40 9.01
CA PRO A 130 -3.96 -27.46 8.42
C PRO A 130 -3.22 -27.97 7.18
N ILE A 131 -3.20 -29.27 6.88
CA ILE A 131 -2.42 -29.83 5.76
C ILE A 131 -2.76 -29.14 4.41
N PRO A 132 -4.04 -29.01 4.01
CA PRO A 132 -4.38 -28.26 2.79
C PRO A 132 -4.02 -26.77 2.86
N ILE A 133 -3.99 -26.16 4.05
CA ILE A 133 -3.55 -24.77 4.22
C ILE A 133 -2.06 -24.64 3.87
N VAL A 134 -1.24 -25.58 4.36
CA VAL A 134 0.20 -25.62 4.04
C VAL A 134 0.43 -25.79 2.54
N ILE A 135 -0.36 -26.64 1.87
CA ILE A 135 -0.33 -26.79 0.41
C ILE A 135 -0.74 -25.49 -0.31
N GLY A 136 -1.65 -24.71 0.27
CA GLY A 136 -2.07 -23.41 -0.27
C GLY A 136 -0.98 -22.33 -0.24
N ILE A 137 0.02 -22.43 0.65
CA ILE A 137 1.08 -21.42 0.82
C ILE A 137 1.89 -21.20 -0.47
N PRO A 138 2.43 -22.24 -1.14
CA PRO A 138 3.06 -22.08 -2.45
C PRO A 138 2.18 -21.41 -3.49
N PHE A 139 0.88 -21.74 -3.54
CA PHE A 139 -0.07 -21.12 -4.47
C PHE A 139 -0.30 -19.64 -4.14
N MET A 140 -0.32 -19.27 -2.86
CA MET A 140 -0.35 -17.87 -2.44
C MET A 140 0.87 -17.11 -2.96
N TYR A 141 2.08 -17.67 -2.87
CA TYR A 141 3.28 -17.03 -3.39
C TYR A 141 3.27 -16.90 -4.92
N VAL A 142 2.88 -17.96 -5.64
CA VAL A 142 2.73 -17.90 -7.11
C VAL A 142 1.66 -16.87 -7.51
N PHE A 143 0.56 -16.79 -6.76
CA PHE A 143 -0.48 -15.79 -6.96
C PHE A 143 0.07 -14.37 -6.80
N LEU A 144 0.77 -14.09 -5.69
CA LEU A 144 1.43 -12.80 -5.42
C LEU A 144 2.48 -12.46 -6.48
N PHE A 145 3.27 -13.45 -6.93
CA PHE A 145 4.22 -13.27 -8.01
C PHE A 145 3.52 -12.77 -9.26
N LYS A 146 2.53 -13.52 -9.72
CA LYS A 146 1.89 -13.32 -11.02
C LYS A 146 1.10 -12.02 -11.05
N MET A 147 0.37 -11.68 -9.98
CA MET A 147 -0.36 -10.42 -9.92
C MET A 147 0.60 -9.22 -10.02
N TRP A 148 1.70 -9.21 -9.26
CA TRP A 148 2.66 -8.12 -9.30
C TRP A 148 3.47 -8.08 -10.60
N ALA A 149 3.77 -9.24 -11.20
CA ALA A 149 4.48 -9.32 -12.47
C ALA A 149 3.67 -8.73 -13.64
N ALA A 150 2.35 -8.80 -13.56
CA ALA A 150 1.46 -8.36 -14.63
C ALA A 150 1.40 -6.82 -14.78
N ILE A 151 1.81 -6.07 -13.77
CA ILE A 151 1.72 -4.60 -13.74
C ILE A 151 3.10 -3.90 -13.72
N GLN A 152 4.15 -4.58 -14.17
CA GLN A 152 5.50 -4.02 -14.20
C GLN A 152 5.72 -3.08 -15.41
N ASP A 153 5.30 -1.83 -15.28
CA ASP A 153 5.59 -0.74 -16.25
C ASP A 153 6.61 0.29 -15.71
N GLY A 154 7.40 -0.10 -14.70
CA GLY A 154 8.37 0.78 -14.04
C GLY A 154 7.77 1.77 -13.04
N GLN A 155 6.44 1.86 -12.94
CA GLN A 155 5.74 2.75 -11.99
C GLN A 155 5.14 2.00 -10.80
N ALA A 156 5.22 0.67 -10.78
CA ALA A 156 4.77 -0.16 -9.65
C ALA A 156 5.67 0.03 -8.43
N ARG A 157 5.08 0.11 -7.23
CA ARG A 157 5.81 0.33 -5.97
C ARG A 157 6.75 -0.82 -5.57
N THR A 158 6.46 -2.03 -6.06
CA THR A 158 7.21 -3.24 -5.73
C THR A 158 7.34 -4.12 -6.96
N THR A 159 8.41 -4.91 -6.95
CA THR A 159 8.65 -5.95 -7.95
C THR A 159 8.04 -7.27 -7.49
N PRO A 160 7.84 -8.24 -8.40
CA PRO A 160 7.27 -9.55 -8.06
C PRO A 160 8.12 -10.32 -7.04
N GLY A 161 9.45 -10.24 -7.20
CA GLY A 161 10.39 -10.84 -6.26
C GLY A 161 10.30 -10.21 -4.86
N LYS A 162 10.24 -8.87 -4.76
CA LYS A 162 10.07 -8.18 -3.47
C LYS A 162 8.72 -8.48 -2.82
N ALA A 163 7.66 -8.59 -3.62
CA ALA A 163 6.31 -8.90 -3.14
C ALA A 163 6.28 -10.18 -2.29
N ILE A 164 7.06 -11.20 -2.69
CA ILE A 164 7.14 -12.49 -1.99
C ILE A 164 8.30 -12.50 -0.99
N GLY A 165 9.48 -12.03 -1.40
CA GLY A 165 10.70 -12.13 -0.59
C GLY A 165 10.57 -11.47 0.77
N PHE A 166 9.90 -10.32 0.85
CA PHE A 166 9.69 -9.62 2.11
C PHE A 166 8.68 -10.29 3.05
N LEU A 167 7.90 -11.28 2.58
CA LEU A 167 7.06 -12.10 3.46
C LEU A 167 7.88 -13.09 4.30
N PHE A 168 9.12 -13.38 3.91
CA PHE A 168 10.01 -14.27 4.66
C PHE A 168 10.83 -13.55 5.75
N ILE A 169 10.74 -12.21 5.81
CA ILE A 169 11.42 -11.43 6.85
C ILE A 169 10.55 -11.49 8.12
N PRO A 170 11.01 -12.13 9.20
CA PRO A 170 10.23 -12.22 10.43
C PRO A 170 9.86 -10.84 10.96
N LEU A 171 8.64 -10.71 11.50
CA LEU A 171 8.02 -9.48 12.01
C LEU A 171 7.71 -8.43 10.95
N PHE A 172 8.63 -8.17 10.02
CA PHE A 172 8.41 -7.26 8.89
C PHE A 172 7.31 -7.78 7.96
N ASN A 173 7.14 -9.10 7.84
CA ASN A 173 6.06 -9.73 7.09
C ASN A 173 4.66 -9.21 7.47
N TYR A 174 4.41 -8.90 8.76
CA TYR A 174 3.14 -8.34 9.23
C TYR A 174 2.90 -6.91 8.75
N TYR A 175 3.94 -6.09 8.65
CA TYR A 175 3.82 -4.79 8.01
C TYR A 175 3.63 -4.97 6.49
N TRP A 176 4.43 -5.87 5.90
CA TRP A 176 4.52 -6.04 4.46
C TRP A 176 3.21 -6.52 3.84
N ILE A 177 2.42 -7.35 4.54
CA ILE A 177 1.12 -7.80 4.04
C ILE A 177 0.16 -6.63 3.73
N PHE A 178 0.22 -5.55 4.50
CA PHE A 178 -0.57 -4.32 4.27
C PHE A 178 -0.07 -3.48 3.12
N GLN A 179 1.21 -3.62 2.74
CA GLN A 179 1.74 -3.01 1.54
C GLN A 179 1.40 -3.85 0.29
N VAL A 180 1.69 -5.15 0.33
CA VAL A 180 1.67 -6.01 -0.86
C VAL A 180 0.26 -6.33 -1.34
N LEU A 181 -0.72 -6.46 -0.44
CA LEU A 181 -2.10 -6.81 -0.81
C LEU A 181 -2.93 -5.55 -1.13
N PRO A 182 -3.27 -4.66 -0.17
CA PRO A 182 -4.01 -3.43 -0.49
C PRO A 182 -3.30 -2.50 -1.47
N GLY A 183 -1.96 -2.43 -1.44
CA GLY A 183 -1.18 -1.61 -2.34
C GLY A 183 -1.24 -2.07 -3.80
N TYR A 184 -1.44 -3.38 -4.03
CA TYR A 184 -1.65 -3.91 -5.38
C TYR A 184 -2.88 -3.31 -6.04
N ALA A 185 -4.01 -3.20 -5.34
CA ALA A 185 -5.22 -2.64 -5.94
C ALA A 185 -5.01 -1.19 -6.41
N THR A 186 -4.27 -0.37 -5.65
CA THR A 186 -3.90 0.98 -6.07
C THR A 186 -3.06 0.96 -7.34
N ASP A 187 -2.00 0.17 -7.36
CA ASP A 187 -1.03 0.18 -8.44
C ASP A 187 -1.61 -0.45 -9.71
N PHE A 188 -2.42 -1.51 -9.57
CA PHE A 188 -3.20 -2.11 -10.64
C PHE A 188 -4.19 -1.11 -11.24
N ASN A 189 -4.97 -0.41 -10.40
CA ASN A 189 -5.93 0.57 -10.92
C ASN A 189 -5.22 1.70 -11.67
N LYS A 190 -4.13 2.24 -11.11
CA LYS A 190 -3.30 3.26 -11.78
C LYS A 190 -2.71 2.75 -13.09
N PHE A 191 -2.23 1.51 -13.12
CA PHE A 191 -1.75 0.86 -14.35
C PHE A 191 -2.86 0.81 -15.40
N VAL A 192 -4.04 0.30 -15.04
CA VAL A 192 -5.20 0.23 -15.93
C VAL A 192 -5.60 1.61 -16.46
N ASP A 193 -5.54 2.66 -15.63
CA ASP A 193 -5.82 4.04 -16.05
C ASP A 193 -4.77 4.58 -17.02
N ARG A 194 -3.48 4.41 -16.72
CA ARG A 194 -2.36 4.86 -17.57
C ARG A 194 -2.42 4.22 -18.96
N HIS A 195 -2.68 2.92 -18.98
CA HIS A 195 -2.70 2.13 -20.22
C HIS A 195 -4.08 2.09 -20.88
N ARG A 196 -5.08 2.79 -20.32
CA ARG A 196 -6.48 2.84 -20.81
C ARG A 196 -7.07 1.46 -21.09
N ILE A 197 -6.78 0.49 -20.22
CA ILE A 197 -7.22 -0.89 -20.36
C ILE A 197 -8.66 -1.02 -19.83
N ASN A 198 -9.53 -1.72 -20.56
CA ASN A 198 -10.86 -2.05 -20.07
C ASN A 198 -10.79 -3.27 -19.12
N ALA A 199 -10.38 -3.03 -17.88
CA ALA A 199 -10.28 -4.04 -16.84
C ALA A 199 -11.10 -3.65 -15.60
N PRO A 200 -11.68 -4.62 -14.87
CA PRO A 200 -12.40 -4.34 -13.64
C PRO A 200 -11.47 -3.72 -12.60
N LYS A 201 -11.89 -2.58 -12.03
CA LYS A 201 -11.14 -1.93 -10.95
C LYS A 201 -11.20 -2.75 -9.67
N LEU A 202 -10.08 -2.77 -8.96
CA LEU A 202 -9.92 -3.46 -7.69
C LEU A 202 -10.22 -2.50 -6.53
N SER A 203 -10.94 -2.99 -5.51
CA SER A 203 -11.24 -2.20 -4.31
C SER A 203 -10.26 -2.54 -3.20
N GLN A 204 -9.61 -1.52 -2.64
CA GLN A 204 -8.77 -1.68 -1.44
C GLN A 204 -9.60 -2.12 -0.24
N GLY A 205 -10.81 -1.57 -0.10
CA GLY A 205 -11.73 -1.92 0.99
C GLY A 205 -12.11 -3.40 0.98
N LEU A 206 -12.28 -4.00 -0.20
CA LEU A 206 -12.53 -5.45 -0.31
C LEU A 206 -11.32 -6.28 0.17
N ILE A 207 -10.10 -5.85 -0.16
CA ILE A 207 -8.88 -6.55 0.27
C ILE A 207 -8.73 -6.45 1.80
N LEU A 208 -8.89 -5.25 2.36
CA LEU A 208 -8.82 -5.04 3.80
C LEU A 208 -9.92 -5.82 4.53
N ALA A 209 -11.15 -5.83 4.01
CA ALA A 209 -12.23 -6.63 4.58
C ALA A 209 -11.92 -8.13 4.55
N ALA A 210 -11.36 -8.63 3.45
CA ALA A 210 -10.90 -10.02 3.35
C ALA A 210 -9.75 -10.35 4.31
N MET A 211 -9.03 -9.38 4.89
CA MET A 211 -7.99 -9.69 5.87
C MET A 211 -8.54 -9.81 7.30
N PHE A 212 -9.63 -9.11 7.62
CA PHE A 212 -10.02 -8.87 9.01
C PHE A 212 -11.43 -9.26 9.40
N VAL A 213 -12.35 -9.49 8.46
CA VAL A 213 -13.75 -9.76 8.80
C VAL A 213 -13.92 -11.24 9.17
N PRO A 214 -14.06 -11.59 10.47
CA PRO A 214 -14.29 -12.97 10.87
C PRO A 214 -15.65 -13.45 10.34
N GLY A 215 -15.79 -14.76 10.09
CA GLY A 215 -17.02 -15.38 9.60
C GLY A 215 -17.30 -15.20 8.10
N LEU A 216 -16.99 -14.04 7.51
CA LEU A 216 -17.14 -13.78 6.06
C LEU A 216 -15.84 -13.93 5.26
N ASN A 217 -14.73 -14.15 5.96
CA ASN A 217 -13.38 -14.17 5.41
C ASN A 217 -13.26 -15.02 4.13
N VAL A 218 -13.72 -16.27 4.16
CA VAL A 218 -13.65 -17.19 3.01
C VAL A 218 -14.44 -16.68 1.79
N ILE A 219 -15.63 -16.11 2.02
CA ILE A 219 -16.47 -15.55 0.95
C ILE A 219 -15.80 -14.32 0.33
N LEU A 220 -15.22 -13.45 1.17
CA LEU A 220 -14.50 -12.27 0.71
C LEU A 220 -13.26 -12.65 -0.10
N TRP A 221 -12.48 -13.65 0.35
CA TRP A 221 -11.37 -14.19 -0.43
C TRP A 221 -11.83 -14.84 -1.74
N TRP A 222 -12.96 -15.54 -1.74
CA TRP A 222 -13.53 -16.13 -2.96
C TRP A 222 -13.78 -15.08 -4.04
N ILE A 223 -14.39 -13.95 -3.64
CA ILE A 223 -14.65 -12.81 -4.52
C ILE A 223 -13.34 -12.14 -4.93
N LEU A 224 -12.44 -11.90 -3.97
CA LEU A 224 -11.17 -11.21 -4.19
C LEU A 224 -10.28 -11.96 -5.20
N LEU A 225 -10.05 -13.25 -5.00
CA LEU A 225 -9.27 -14.09 -5.91
C LEU A 225 -9.85 -14.07 -7.32
N GLY A 226 -11.19 -14.11 -7.43
CA GLY A 226 -11.89 -14.00 -8.70
C GLY A 226 -11.59 -12.68 -9.41
N LYS A 227 -11.72 -11.56 -8.70
CA LYS A 227 -11.51 -10.20 -9.23
C LYS A 227 -10.06 -9.92 -9.63
N ILE A 228 -9.08 -10.43 -8.88
CA ILE A 228 -7.66 -10.28 -9.22
C ILE A 228 -7.26 -11.14 -10.42
N CYS A 229 -7.87 -12.33 -10.60
CA CYS A 229 -7.59 -13.18 -11.75
C CYS A 229 -8.29 -12.71 -13.04
N ASP A 230 -9.57 -12.28 -12.97
CA ASP A 230 -10.08 -11.25 -13.89
C ASP A 230 -9.19 -10.02 -13.76
N GLY A 231 -9.26 -8.92 -14.49
CA GLY A 231 -8.27 -7.86 -14.24
C GLY A 231 -6.87 -8.26 -14.73
N VAL A 232 -6.09 -9.14 -14.07
CA VAL A 232 -4.83 -9.68 -14.62
C VAL A 232 -5.06 -10.35 -15.97
N ASN A 233 -6.08 -11.21 -16.10
CA ASN A 233 -6.41 -11.83 -17.39
C ASN A 233 -6.99 -10.85 -18.43
N ALA A 234 -7.41 -9.65 -18.00
CA ALA A 234 -7.88 -8.60 -18.90
C ALA A 234 -6.72 -7.73 -19.43
N LEU A 235 -5.51 -7.87 -18.86
CA LEU A 235 -4.34 -7.18 -19.37
C LEU A 235 -3.90 -7.80 -20.72
N PRO A 236 -3.43 -6.97 -21.67
CA PRO A 236 -2.88 -7.48 -22.92
C PRO A 236 -1.71 -8.42 -22.64
N THR A 237 -1.77 -9.65 -23.14
CA THR A 237 -0.62 -10.56 -23.09
C THR A 237 0.41 -10.08 -24.12
N THR A 238 1.60 -9.66 -23.68
CA THR A 238 2.73 -9.50 -24.58
C THR A 238 3.09 -10.85 -25.19
N LYS A 239 2.94 -10.96 -26.51
CA LYS A 239 3.50 -12.04 -27.32
C LYS A 239 4.95 -11.74 -27.61
#